data_AF-A0A971U131-F1
#
_entry.id   AF-A0A971U131-F1
#
_cell.length_a   1.000
_cell.length_b   1.000
_cell.length_c   1.000
_cell.angle_alpha   90.00
_cell.angle_beta   90.00
_cell.angle_gamma   90.00
#
_symmetry.space_group_name_H-M   'P 1'
#
loop_
_entity.id
_entity.type
_entity.pdbx_description
1 polymer ?
#
loop_
_entity_poly.entity_id
_entity_poly.type
_entity_poly.pdbx_seq_one_letter_code
_entity_poly.pdbx_strand_id
1 'polypeptide(L)' 'QPATVSVDALGGRELDGIVERIGTIAGDRRGDTVYQVIISLQDADVSTLRWGMSAYVTIKVR' A
#
# COMPACT_ATOMS: atom_id res chain seq x y z
N GLN A 1 -5.56 5.83 9.90
CA GLN A 1 -4.13 5.48 10.04
C GLN A 1 -3.41 5.90 8.75
N PRO A 2 -2.56 6.95 8.79
CA PRO A 2 -1.93 7.50 7.59
C PRO A 2 -0.82 6.58 7.03
N ALA A 3 -0.66 6.58 5.72
CA ALA A 3 0.41 5.89 5.02
C ALA A 3 0.93 6.74 3.85
N THR A 4 2.20 6.57 3.51
CA THR A 4 2.83 7.11 2.31
C THR A 4 3.14 5.94 1.38
N VAL A 5 2.70 6.03 0.13
CA VAL A 5 2.82 4.97 -0.87
C VAL A 5 3.67 5.47 -2.03
N SER A 6 4.69 4.72 -2.42
CA SER A 6 5.52 5.00 -3.60
C SER A 6 5.43 3.82 -4.55
N VAL A 7 4.97 4.06 -5.78
CA VAL A 7 4.85 3.02 -6.80
C VAL A 7 6.13 2.99 -7.63
N ASP A 8 6.78 1.83 -7.72
CA ASP A 8 8.09 1.69 -8.39
C ASP A 8 8.05 2.16 -9.84
N ALA A 9 6.96 1.84 -10.53
CA ALA A 9 6.74 2.21 -11.93
C ALA A 9 6.51 3.71 -12.16
N LEU A 10 6.23 4.49 -11.10
CA LEU A 10 6.02 5.95 -11.19
C LEU A 10 7.29 6.74 -10.82
N GLY A 11 8.46 6.09 -10.82
CA GLY A 11 9.73 6.76 -10.58
C GLY A 11 9.89 7.27 -9.14
N GLY A 12 9.27 6.59 -8.17
CA GLY A 12 9.39 6.95 -6.75
C GLY A 12 8.49 8.10 -6.30
N ARG A 13 7.47 8.46 -7.08
CA ARG A 13 6.49 9.49 -6.67
C ARG A 13 5.71 9.00 -5.45
N GLU A 14 5.70 9.83 -4.41
CA GLU A 14 4.93 9.58 -3.20
C GLU A 14 3.47 10.00 -3.37
N LEU A 15 2.58 9.14 -2.90
CA LEU A 15 1.15 9.30 -2.85
C LEU A 15 0.70 9.17 -1.39
N ASP A 16 -0.22 10.05 -1.00
CA ASP A 16 -0.85 9.96 0.31
C ASP A 16 -1.89 8.84 0.32
N GLY A 17 -1.93 8.08 1.41
CA GLY A 17 -2.85 6.98 1.58
C GLY A 17 -3.39 6.86 3.00
N ILE A 18 -4.53 6.20 3.12
CA ILE A 18 -5.16 5.89 4.40
C ILE A 18 -5.42 4.38 4.45
N VAL A 19 -4.96 3.73 5.52
CA VAL A 19 -5.32 2.33 5.79
C VAL A 19 -6.83 2.27 6.05
N GLU A 20 -7.54 1.61 5.15
CA GLU A 20 -8.99 1.44 5.19
C GLU A 20 -9.38 0.19 5.95
N ARG A 21 -8.66 -0.92 5.72
CA ARG A 21 -8.95 -2.21 6.33
C ARG A 21 -7.71 -3.05 6.50
N ILE A 22 -7.69 -3.83 7.58
CA ILE A 22 -6.72 -4.92 7.80
C ILE A 22 -7.51 -6.23 7.81
N GLY A 23 -7.07 -7.21 7.02
CA GLY A 23 -7.63 -8.55 7.01
C GLY A 23 -7.45 -9.23 8.35
N THR A 24 -8.43 -10.02 8.78
CA THR A 24 -8.39 -10.75 10.06
C THR A 24 -7.78 -12.16 9.94
N ILE A 25 -7.55 -12.61 8.70
CA ILE A 25 -6.94 -13.90 8.41
C ILE A 25 -5.47 -13.68 8.09
N ALA A 26 -4.62 -14.37 8.84
CA ALA A 26 -3.19 -14.41 8.60
C ALA A 26 -2.86 -15.19 7.32
N GLY A 27 -1.90 -14.69 6.56
CA GLY A 27 -1.22 -15.41 5.49
C GLY A 27 0.21 -15.78 5.89
N ASP A 28 0.80 -16.72 5.15
CA ASP A 28 2.22 -17.04 5.24
C ASP A 28 2.97 -16.44 4.04
N ARG A 29 4.11 -15.82 4.30
CA ARG A 29 5.04 -15.40 3.26
C ARG A 29 6.47 -15.69 3.69
N ARG A 30 7.06 -16.75 3.13
CA ARG A 30 8.43 -17.19 3.42
C ARG A 30 8.66 -17.44 4.92
N GLY A 31 7.65 -17.99 5.60
CA GLY A 31 7.69 -18.24 7.05
C GLY A 31 7.27 -17.05 7.92
N ASP A 32 7.04 -15.87 7.33
CA ASP A 32 6.49 -14.74 8.06
C ASP A 32 4.96 -14.78 8.07
N THR A 33 4.37 -14.47 9.23
CA THR A 33 2.93 -14.22 9.35
C THR A 33 2.62 -12.81 8.86
N VAL A 34 1.84 -12.71 7.78
CA VAL A 34 1.48 -11.44 7.14
C VAL A 34 -0.03 -11.23 7.13
N TYR A 35 -0.46 -9.97 7.19
CA TYR A 35 -1.87 -9.60 7.08
C TYR A 35 -2.08 -8.72 5.86
N GLN A 36 -3.15 -8.97 5.11
CA GLN A 36 -3.52 -8.12 3.99
C GLN A 36 -4.01 -6.77 4.50
N VAL A 37 -3.46 -5.68 3.97
CA VAL A 37 -3.89 -4.32 4.26
C VAL A 37 -4.44 -3.68 3.00
N ILE A 38 -5.62 -3.09 3.08
CA ILE A 38 -6.23 -2.28 2.00
C ILE A 38 -5.97 -0.81 2.33
N ILE A 39 -5.35 -0.11 1.39
CA ILE A 39 -5.00 1.30 1.51
C ILE A 39 -5.75 2.06 0.41
N SER A 40 -6.52 3.06 0.83
CA SER A 40 -7.16 4.00 -0.09
C SER A 40 -6.17 5.12 -0.41
N LEU A 41 -5.85 5.28 -1.69
CA LEU A 41 -4.98 6.35 -2.19
C LEU A 41 -5.78 7.64 -2.35
N GLN A 42 -5.21 8.76 -1.90
CA GLN A 42 -5.81 10.08 -2.00
C GLN A 42 -5.23 10.81 -3.22
N ASP A 43 -6.09 11.45 -4.01
CA ASP A 43 -5.74 12.29 -5.16
C ASP A 43 -4.75 11.64 -6.17
N ALA A 44 -4.78 10.30 -6.26
CA ALA A 44 -3.94 9.57 -7.19
C ALA A 44 -4.48 9.66 -8.63
N ASP A 45 -3.60 9.97 -9.58
CA ASP A 45 -3.93 9.90 -11.00
C ASP A 45 -4.04 8.43 -11.45
N VAL A 46 -5.26 7.90 -11.38
CA VAL A 46 -5.60 6.51 -11.74
C VAL A 46 -5.25 6.16 -13.19
N SER A 47 -5.11 7.15 -14.08
CA SER A 47 -4.76 6.91 -15.49
C SER A 47 -3.34 6.37 -15.66
N THR A 48 -2.48 6.57 -14.65
CA THR A 48 -1.08 6.10 -14.62
C THR A 48 -0.89 4.77 -13.89
N LEU A 49 -1.87 4.35 -13.08
CA LEU A 49 -1.79 3.13 -12.27
C LEU A 49 -2.30 1.91 -13.03
N ARG A 50 -1.64 0.76 -12.86
CA ARG A 50 -2.04 -0.52 -13.45
C ARG A 50 -1.99 -1.64 -12.41
N TRP A 51 -2.86 -2.62 -12.59
CA TRP A 51 -2.84 -3.84 -11.78
C TRP A 51 -1.51 -4.58 -11.90
N GLY A 52 -1.05 -5.13 -10.78
CA GLY A 52 0.22 -5.86 -10.70
C GLY A 52 1.46 -4.98 -10.50
N MET A 53 1.32 -3.66 -10.46
CA MET A 53 2.42 -2.77 -10.05
C MET A 53 2.84 -3.05 -8.61
N SER A 54 4.16 -3.00 -8.37
CA SER A 54 4.74 -3.07 -7.03
C SER A 54 4.83 -1.66 -6.43
N ALA A 55 4.66 -1.57 -5.12
CA ALA A 55 4.74 -0.33 -4.39
C ALA A 55 5.40 -0.55 -3.03
N TYR A 56 6.16 0.45 -2.60
CA TYR A 56 6.62 0.59 -1.23
C TYR A 56 5.62 1.38 -0.42
N VAL A 57 5.33 0.93 0.79
CA VAL A 57 4.34 1.54 1.67
C VAL A 57 4.96 1.76 3.04
N THR A 58 4.89 3.00 3.51
CA THR A 58 5.28 3.37 4.87
C THR A 58 4.04 3.75 5.67
N ILE A 59 3.71 2.98 6.70
CA ILE A 59 2.57 3.24 7.59
C ILE A 59 3.07 4.00 8.83
N LYS A 60 2.50 5.18 9.12
CA LYS A 60 2.93 6.03 10.24
C LYS A 60 2.41 5.51 11.58
N VAL A 61 3.21 4.76 12.31
CA VAL A 61 2.90 4.32 13.69
C VAL A 61 3.14 5.44 14.70
N ARG A 62 2.31 5.50 15.75
CA ARG A 62 2.45 6.44 16.87
C ARG A 62 3.11 5.75 18.06
#